data_AF-A0A0K0GIR1-F1
#
_entry.id   AF-A0A0K0GIR1-F1
#
_cell.length_a   1.000
_cell.length_b   1.000
_cell.length_c   1.000
_cell.angle_alpha   90.00
_cell.angle_beta   90.00
_cell.angle_gamma   90.00
#
_symmetry.space_group_name_H-M   'P 1'
#
loop_
_entity.id
_entity.type
_entity.pdbx_description
1 polymer ?
#
loop_
_entity_poly.entity_id
_entity_poly.type
_entity_poly.pdbx_seq_one_letter_code
_entity_poly.pdbx_strand_id
1 'polypeptide(L)'
;MVNQPKSYPLKFSESPKKGVHSVGVARQYCGRLGKTDNCQVAVSLSIANEHGSLPVGYRLYLPEQWAQDTVRRKKAGVPDQVVFQTKTALAMDQIDSALATGMAAGVVLADAAYGTETHWRDQLSERGLLYMVGVRSNTKVWWGSHQPAPMPPASPKGGRPRTRPMRDSAHAPISVHEVAQRLPARTYRQVSWRQGSDATLSSRFAAVRVRAAHNRQAHDEQWLLIEWPPGESEPRHYWFSTRPKQTPVKTLVATAQGRWRIERDYQELKSELGLHQYEGRNWRGFHHHASLCIAAYGFLMRERLRSKKNSVAFKMPAVSKSVRPRGSGPNATSPSQLDCHAGLRTG
;
A
#
# COMPACT_ATOMS: atom_id res chain seq x y z
N MET A 1 -0.99 -9.19 -25.45
CA MET A 1 -0.52 -9.05 -24.05
C MET A 1 -0.59 -7.58 -23.69
N VAL A 2 -1.38 -7.20 -22.68
CA VAL A 2 -1.39 -5.81 -22.21
C VAL A 2 -0.19 -5.65 -21.29
N ASN A 3 0.87 -5.00 -21.80
CA ASN A 3 2.02 -4.62 -21.01
C ASN A 3 1.52 -3.68 -19.89
N GLN A 4 1.34 -4.20 -18.67
CA GLN A 4 0.81 -3.37 -17.59
C GLN A 4 1.86 -2.34 -17.17
N PRO A 5 1.49 -1.06 -17.01
CA PRO A 5 2.41 -0.06 -16.52
C PRO A 5 2.89 -0.43 -15.11
N LYS A 6 4.12 -0.03 -14.77
CA LYS A 6 4.64 -0.11 -13.41
C LYS A 6 3.60 0.48 -12.45
N SER A 7 3.35 -0.21 -11.35
CA SER A 7 2.46 0.30 -10.30
C SER A 7 3.24 0.55 -9.02
N TYR A 8 2.75 1.53 -8.25
CA TYR A 8 3.30 1.98 -6.98
C TYR A 8 2.32 1.67 -5.84
N PRO A 9 2.25 0.40 -5.43
CA PRO A 9 1.47 0.01 -4.27
C PRO A 9 2.05 0.55 -2.96
N LEU A 10 1.16 1.15 -2.17
CA LEU A 10 1.38 1.53 -0.78
C LEU A 10 0.74 0.53 0.16
N LYS A 11 1.50 0.15 1.19
CA LYS A 11 1.08 -0.86 2.17
C LYS A 11 1.59 -0.54 3.57
N PHE A 12 0.76 -0.86 4.56
CA PHE A 12 1.16 -0.95 5.96
C PHE A 12 1.68 -2.36 6.30
N SER A 13 2.73 -2.41 7.11
CA SER A 13 3.26 -3.63 7.68
C SER A 13 3.25 -3.53 9.20
N GLU A 14 2.42 -4.36 9.86
CA GLU A 14 2.30 -4.40 11.31
C GLU A 14 3.04 -5.60 11.91
N SER A 15 3.75 -5.36 13.01
CA SER A 15 4.44 -6.38 13.81
C SER A 15 3.98 -6.27 15.27
N PRO A 16 3.24 -7.27 15.80
CA PRO A 16 2.86 -7.31 17.21
C PRO A 16 4.08 -7.29 18.13
N LYS A 17 3.96 -6.61 19.28
CA LYS A 17 5.02 -6.49 20.29
C LYS A 17 4.48 -6.61 21.70
N LYS A 18 5.30 -7.17 22.59
CA LYS A 18 5.07 -7.14 24.04
C LYS A 18 5.94 -6.06 24.69
N GLY A 19 5.38 -5.33 25.65
CA GLY A 19 6.07 -4.24 26.36
C GLY A 19 6.16 -2.92 25.60
N VAL A 20 6.85 -1.94 26.20
CA VAL A 20 6.86 -0.53 25.75
C VAL A 20 8.21 -0.04 25.24
N HIS A 21 9.20 -0.93 25.12
CA HIS A 21 10.60 -0.54 24.86
C HIS A 21 11.04 -0.65 23.40
N SER A 22 10.29 -1.36 22.55
CA SER A 22 10.60 -1.40 21.11
C SER A 22 10.23 -0.08 20.46
N VAL A 23 11.15 0.49 19.67
CA VAL A 23 10.95 1.79 19.01
C VAL A 23 9.61 1.86 18.26
N GLY A 24 8.87 2.96 18.44
CA GLY A 24 7.60 3.18 17.74
C GLY A 24 6.47 2.20 18.09
N VAL A 25 6.63 1.39 19.14
CA VAL A 25 5.56 0.50 19.60
C VAL A 25 4.43 1.30 20.25
N ALA A 26 3.19 1.06 19.83
CA ALA A 26 2.02 1.66 20.45
C ALA A 26 0.79 0.79 20.22
N ARG A 27 -0.27 1.03 20.99
CA ARG A 27 -1.59 0.46 20.70
C ARG A 27 -2.12 1.07 19.42
N GLN A 28 -2.16 0.27 18.37
CA GLN A 28 -2.62 0.66 17.03
C GLN A 28 -3.41 -0.50 16.44
N TYR A 29 -4.27 -0.21 15.46
CA TYR A 29 -4.95 -1.27 14.74
C TYR A 29 -3.93 -2.18 14.05
N CYS A 30 -3.93 -3.46 14.44
CA CYS A 30 -3.04 -4.47 13.89
C CYS A 30 -3.86 -5.39 12.98
N GLY A 31 -3.71 -5.23 11.65
CA GLY A 31 -4.45 -6.05 10.68
C GLY A 31 -4.24 -7.56 10.85
N ARG A 32 -3.07 -7.99 11.36
CA ARG A 32 -2.80 -9.40 11.67
C ARG A 32 -3.63 -9.95 12.83
N LEU A 33 -3.90 -9.13 13.84
CA LEU A 33 -4.66 -9.53 15.03
C LEU A 33 -6.15 -9.18 14.94
N GLY A 34 -6.55 -8.46 13.88
CA GLY A 34 -7.92 -7.99 13.68
C GLY A 34 -8.39 -6.95 14.71
N LYS A 35 -7.49 -6.45 15.57
CA LYS A 35 -7.83 -5.60 16.71
C LYS A 35 -6.75 -4.56 17.00
N THR A 36 -7.10 -3.57 17.81
CA THR A 36 -6.16 -2.60 18.36
C THR A 36 -5.30 -3.26 19.43
N ASP A 37 -4.02 -3.43 19.10
CA ASP A 37 -3.04 -4.06 19.98
C ASP A 37 -1.69 -3.35 19.90
N ASN A 38 -0.82 -3.67 20.83
CA ASN A 38 0.51 -3.12 20.90
C ASN A 38 1.36 -3.65 19.74
N CYS A 39 1.69 -2.77 18.79
CA CYS A 39 2.43 -3.15 17.60
C CYS A 39 3.30 -2.00 17.07
N GLN A 40 4.28 -2.38 16.26
CA GLN A 40 5.01 -1.48 15.37
C GLN A 40 4.32 -1.50 14.00
N VAL A 41 4.23 -0.33 13.37
CA VAL A 41 3.69 -0.19 12.01
C VAL A 41 4.75 0.45 11.13
N ALA A 42 5.00 -0.11 9.95
CA ALA A 42 5.80 0.51 8.92
C ALA A 42 4.95 0.88 7.72
N VAL A 43 5.27 2.03 7.13
CA VAL A 43 4.77 2.46 5.83
C VAL A 43 5.76 2.02 4.78
N SER A 44 5.25 1.42 3.71
CA SER A 44 6.08 0.90 2.64
C SER A 44 5.52 1.22 1.27
N LEU A 45 6.45 1.56 0.38
CA LEU A 45 6.23 1.78 -1.04
C LEU A 45 6.92 0.64 -1.78
N SER A 46 6.16 -0.08 -2.60
CA SER A 46 6.73 -1.09 -3.49
C SER A 46 6.56 -0.67 -4.94
N ILE A 47 7.42 -1.20 -5.80
CA ILE A 47 7.20 -1.22 -7.24
C ILE A 47 6.66 -2.59 -7.62
N ALA A 48 5.71 -2.63 -8.54
CA ALA A 48 5.15 -3.90 -9.00
C ALA A 48 4.93 -3.90 -10.52
N ASN A 49 5.04 -5.08 -11.10
CA ASN A 49 4.71 -5.36 -12.50
C ASN A 49 4.04 -6.74 -12.62
N GLU A 50 3.86 -7.20 -13.86
CA GLU A 50 3.23 -8.48 -14.16
C GLU A 50 4.06 -9.72 -13.72
N HIS A 51 5.29 -9.54 -13.28
CA HIS A 51 6.17 -10.63 -12.88
C HIS A 51 6.45 -10.69 -11.38
N GLY A 52 6.35 -9.58 -10.66
CA GLY A 52 6.52 -9.52 -9.20
C GLY A 52 6.45 -8.10 -8.63
N SER A 53 6.67 -7.99 -7.34
CA SER A 53 6.82 -6.72 -6.63
C SER A 53 8.08 -6.68 -5.77
N LEU A 54 8.56 -5.47 -5.46
CA LEU A 54 9.71 -5.25 -4.58
C LEU A 54 9.51 -3.97 -3.76
N PRO A 55 9.62 -4.02 -2.42
CA PRO A 55 9.65 -2.81 -1.61
C PRO A 55 10.88 -1.95 -1.94
N VAL A 56 10.65 -0.69 -2.26
CA VAL A 56 11.69 0.33 -2.54
C VAL A 56 11.75 1.40 -1.45
N GLY A 57 10.69 1.50 -0.63
CA GLY A 57 10.65 2.33 0.56
C GLY A 57 10.09 1.54 1.74
N TYR A 58 10.75 1.66 2.91
CA TYR A 58 10.28 1.08 4.17
C TYR A 58 10.64 2.01 5.33
N ARG A 59 9.64 2.55 6.01
CA ARG A 59 9.81 3.53 7.10
C ARG A 59 8.96 3.13 8.28
N LEU A 60 9.56 3.07 9.47
CA LEU A 60 8.81 2.91 10.71
C LEU A 60 7.93 4.15 10.95
N TYR A 61 6.63 3.94 11.18
CA TYR A 61 5.75 4.99 11.68
C TYR A 61 6.06 5.21 13.16
N LEU A 62 6.46 6.44 13.51
CA LEU A 62 6.71 6.85 14.89
C LEU A 62 5.43 7.53 15.42
N PRO A 63 4.68 6.91 16.35
CA PRO A 63 3.47 7.51 16.91
C PRO A 63 3.77 8.82 17.63
N GLU A 64 2.80 9.73 17.71
CA GLU A 64 2.98 11.07 18.30
C GLU A 64 3.53 11.01 19.73
N GLN A 65 2.99 10.11 20.57
CA GLN A 65 3.49 9.87 21.93
C GLN A 65 4.98 9.45 21.99
N TRP A 66 5.50 8.80 20.94
CA TRP A 66 6.94 8.47 20.84
C TRP A 66 7.73 9.67 20.33
N ALA A 67 7.18 10.40 19.37
CA ALA A 67 7.83 11.58 18.81
C ALA A 67 8.02 12.70 19.85
N GLN A 68 7.13 12.81 20.83
CA GLN A 68 7.18 13.78 21.93
C GLN A 68 8.02 13.31 23.13
N ASP A 69 8.34 12.01 23.26
CA ASP A 69 9.11 11.46 24.37
C ASP A 69 10.62 11.45 24.05
N THR A 70 11.31 12.53 24.43
CA THR A 70 12.76 12.71 24.21
C THR A 70 13.60 11.60 24.85
N VAL A 71 13.20 11.07 26.01
CA VAL A 71 13.95 10.04 26.73
C VAL A 71 13.87 8.71 25.98
N ARG A 72 12.67 8.30 25.56
CA ARG A 72 12.48 7.08 24.76
C ARG A 72 13.17 7.18 23.40
N ARG A 73 13.10 8.34 22.74
CA ARG A 73 13.78 8.59 21.46
C ARG A 73 15.29 8.40 21.57
N LYS A 74 15.92 9.05 22.56
CA LYS A 74 17.36 8.91 22.81
C LYS A 74 17.73 7.46 23.12
N LYS A 75 16.99 6.79 24.01
CA LYS A 75 17.25 5.38 24.38
C LYS A 75 17.14 4.42 23.19
N ALA A 76 16.20 4.64 22.28
CA ALA A 76 16.01 3.83 21.08
C ALA A 76 16.87 4.27 19.88
N GLY A 77 17.66 5.34 20.02
CA GLY A 77 18.49 5.89 18.93
C GLY A 77 17.69 6.44 17.76
N VAL A 78 16.53 7.04 18.02
CA VAL A 78 15.73 7.74 17.00
C VAL A 78 16.46 9.04 16.62
N PRO A 79 16.76 9.28 15.32
CA PRO A 79 17.42 10.52 14.90
C PRO A 79 16.59 11.77 15.22
N ASP A 80 17.25 12.89 15.51
CA ASP A 80 16.59 14.13 15.93
C ASP A 80 15.65 14.70 14.86
N GLN A 81 16.02 14.55 13.58
CA GLN A 81 15.21 14.98 12.44
C GLN A 81 13.90 14.18 12.26
N VAL A 82 13.76 13.02 12.92
CA VAL A 82 12.52 12.25 12.84
C VAL A 82 11.49 12.89 13.76
N VAL A 83 10.46 13.50 13.17
CA VAL A 83 9.32 14.07 13.89
C VAL A 83 8.07 13.24 13.66
N PHE A 84 7.00 13.54 14.39
CA PHE A 84 5.71 12.93 14.11
C PHE A 84 5.26 13.28 12.69
N GLN A 85 4.86 12.26 11.94
CA GLN A 85 4.26 12.40 10.62
C GLN A 85 3.11 11.42 10.52
N THR A 86 2.02 11.82 9.87
CA THR A 86 0.93 10.90 9.58
C THR A 86 1.39 9.81 8.61
N LYS A 87 0.69 8.67 8.62
CA LYS A 87 0.94 7.57 7.69
C LYS A 87 0.82 7.99 6.22
N THR A 88 -0.11 8.89 5.90
CA THR A 88 -0.31 9.45 4.57
C THR A 88 0.84 10.38 4.17
N ALA A 89 1.34 11.20 5.08
CA ALA A 89 2.52 12.03 4.86
C ALA A 89 3.77 11.17 4.61
N LEU A 90 4.01 10.14 5.43
CA LEU A 90 5.12 9.19 5.23
C LEU A 90 5.07 8.50 3.86
N ALA A 91 3.87 8.13 3.40
CA ALA A 91 3.71 7.55 2.08
C ALA A 91 4.01 8.55 0.95
N MET A 92 3.65 9.83 1.12
CA MET A 92 4.01 10.87 0.17
C MET A 92 5.51 11.13 0.14
N ASP A 93 6.17 11.22 1.31
CA ASP A 93 7.63 11.37 1.39
C ASP A 93 8.35 10.21 0.68
N GLN A 94 7.83 8.98 0.79
CA GLN A 94 8.35 7.82 0.06
C GLN A 94 8.14 7.92 -1.45
N ILE A 95 6.98 8.41 -1.91
CA ILE A 95 6.72 8.65 -3.34
C ILE A 95 7.66 9.71 -3.87
N ASP A 96 7.82 10.83 -3.16
CA ASP A 96 8.69 11.94 -3.56
C ASP A 96 10.14 11.50 -3.63
N SER A 97 10.60 10.73 -2.64
CA SER A 97 11.93 10.11 -2.66
C SER A 97 12.11 9.19 -3.87
N ALA A 98 11.11 8.36 -4.20
CA ALA A 98 11.19 7.47 -5.36
C ALA A 98 11.25 8.25 -6.68
N LEU A 99 10.43 9.30 -6.83
CA LEU A 99 10.45 10.16 -8.01
C LEU A 99 11.78 10.91 -8.16
N ALA A 100 12.35 11.41 -7.06
CA ALA A 100 13.64 12.10 -7.06
C ALA A 100 14.81 11.20 -7.51
N THR A 101 14.70 9.87 -7.34
CA THR A 101 15.69 8.91 -7.85
C THR A 101 15.54 8.58 -9.34
N GLY A 102 14.58 9.20 -10.04
CA GLY A 102 14.32 8.95 -11.46
C GLY A 102 13.55 7.65 -11.73
N MET A 103 12.88 7.07 -10.71
CA MET A 103 12.03 5.90 -10.93
C MET A 103 10.86 6.26 -11.85
N ALA A 104 10.64 5.42 -12.87
CA ALA A 104 9.63 5.67 -13.90
C ALA A 104 8.21 5.64 -13.33
N ALA A 105 7.53 6.80 -13.40
CA ALA A 105 6.17 7.00 -12.94
C ALA A 105 5.18 5.97 -13.50
N GLY A 106 4.15 5.68 -12.70
CA GLY A 106 3.28 4.53 -12.84
C GLY A 106 1.96 4.78 -12.13
N VAL A 107 1.10 3.76 -12.05
CA VAL A 107 -0.19 3.91 -11.36
C VAL A 107 -0.01 3.65 -9.87
N VAL A 108 -0.30 4.64 -9.03
CA VAL A 108 -0.29 4.49 -7.57
C VAL A 108 -1.48 3.65 -7.12
N LEU A 109 -1.22 2.60 -6.35
CA LEU A 109 -2.26 1.73 -5.78
C LEU A 109 -2.25 1.89 -4.26
N ALA A 110 -3.41 2.11 -3.65
CA ALA A 110 -3.54 2.20 -2.20
C ALA A 110 -4.92 1.71 -1.74
N ASP A 111 -5.07 1.40 -0.46
CA ASP A 111 -6.38 1.05 0.12
C ASP A 111 -7.16 2.29 0.56
N ALA A 112 -8.35 2.04 1.09
CA ALA A 112 -9.24 3.04 1.64
C ALA A 112 -8.68 3.85 2.82
N ALA A 113 -7.59 3.41 3.48
CA ALA A 113 -6.95 4.21 4.51
C ALA A 113 -6.18 5.41 3.93
N TYR A 114 -5.77 5.32 2.66
CA TYR A 114 -5.19 6.44 1.91
C TYR A 114 -6.21 7.07 0.97
N GLY A 115 -6.86 6.25 0.16
CA GLY A 115 -7.66 6.74 -0.97
C GLY A 115 -8.92 7.48 -0.56
N THR A 116 -9.40 7.36 0.69
CA THR A 116 -10.53 8.18 1.19
C THR A 116 -10.10 9.63 1.42
N GLU A 117 -8.84 9.88 1.75
CA GLU A 117 -8.30 11.21 2.01
C GLU A 117 -8.15 12.01 0.72
N THR A 118 -8.96 13.05 0.55
CA THR A 118 -8.98 13.85 -0.68
C THR A 118 -7.69 14.60 -0.91
N HIS A 119 -7.18 15.28 0.13
CA HIS A 119 -5.93 16.03 0.01
C HIS A 119 -4.77 15.13 -0.44
N TRP A 120 -4.75 13.87 0.00
CA TRP A 120 -3.74 12.90 -0.42
C TRP A 120 -3.88 12.54 -1.91
N ARG A 121 -5.10 12.37 -2.42
CA ARG A 121 -5.34 12.17 -3.87
C ARG A 121 -4.99 13.40 -4.71
N ASP A 122 -5.22 14.60 -4.17
CA ASP A 122 -4.87 15.86 -4.84
C ASP A 122 -3.35 15.97 -4.98
N GLN A 123 -2.59 15.66 -3.93
CA GLN A 123 -1.12 15.63 -3.95
C GLN A 123 -0.56 14.65 -5.00
N LEU A 124 -1.20 13.50 -5.22
CA LEU A 124 -0.82 12.59 -6.32
C LEU A 124 -1.06 13.24 -7.69
N SER A 125 -2.18 13.92 -7.85
CA SER A 125 -2.59 14.55 -9.12
C SER A 125 -1.68 15.74 -9.46
N GLU A 126 -1.31 16.55 -8.47
CA GLU A 126 -0.35 17.67 -8.59
C GLU A 126 1.03 17.19 -9.10
N ARG A 127 1.41 15.95 -8.79
CA ARG A 127 2.64 15.31 -9.27
C ARG A 127 2.49 14.64 -10.65
N GLY A 128 1.31 14.75 -11.27
CA GLY A 128 1.00 14.07 -12.52
C GLY A 128 0.88 12.55 -12.40
N LEU A 129 0.71 12.01 -11.19
CA LEU A 129 0.61 10.56 -10.98
C LEU A 129 -0.83 10.08 -11.22
N LEU A 130 -0.95 9.04 -12.06
CA LEU A 130 -2.19 8.28 -12.16
C LEU A 130 -2.37 7.44 -10.90
N TYR A 131 -3.61 7.24 -10.47
CA TYR A 131 -3.91 6.40 -9.32
C TYR A 131 -5.09 5.45 -9.56
N MET A 132 -5.12 4.39 -8.76
CA MET A 132 -6.23 3.47 -8.56
C MET A 132 -6.27 3.09 -7.08
N VAL A 133 -7.10 3.80 -6.31
CA VAL A 133 -7.05 3.77 -4.84
C VAL A 133 -8.40 3.35 -4.27
N GLY A 134 -8.38 2.47 -3.27
CA GLY A 134 -9.59 2.05 -2.58
C GLY A 134 -10.21 3.23 -1.83
N VAL A 135 -11.53 3.23 -1.68
CA VAL A 135 -12.27 4.23 -0.89
C VAL A 135 -13.33 3.55 -0.04
N ARG A 136 -13.75 4.21 1.05
CA ARG A 136 -14.84 3.70 1.89
C ARG A 136 -16.20 3.86 1.22
N SER A 137 -17.16 2.99 1.56
CA SER A 137 -18.52 2.99 1.02
C SER A 137 -19.27 4.32 1.22
N ASN A 138 -18.96 5.05 2.30
CA ASN A 138 -19.56 6.34 2.63
C ASN A 138 -18.90 7.55 1.94
N THR A 139 -17.85 7.34 1.12
CA THR A 139 -17.17 8.41 0.38
C THR A 139 -18.15 9.14 -0.53
N LYS A 140 -18.20 10.47 -0.45
CA LYS A 140 -19.20 11.28 -1.16
C LYS A 140 -18.73 11.66 -2.57
N VAL A 141 -19.64 11.62 -3.53
CA VAL A 141 -19.44 11.90 -4.95
C VAL A 141 -20.63 12.65 -5.54
N TRP A 142 -20.37 13.37 -6.63
CA TRP A 142 -21.38 13.91 -7.55
C TRP A 142 -21.57 12.92 -8.70
N TRP A 143 -22.81 12.51 -8.95
CA TRP A 143 -23.17 11.53 -9.97
C TRP A 143 -24.66 11.60 -10.36
N GLY A 144 -24.95 11.40 -11.64
CA GLY A 144 -26.32 11.41 -12.15
C GLY A 144 -26.99 12.78 -11.94
N SER A 145 -28.19 12.77 -11.36
CA SER A 145 -28.92 13.99 -10.97
C SER A 145 -28.30 14.75 -9.79
N HIS A 146 -27.38 14.15 -9.04
CA HIS A 146 -26.67 14.80 -7.94
C HIS A 146 -25.42 15.49 -8.46
N GLN A 147 -25.59 16.71 -8.97
CA GLN A 147 -24.50 17.54 -9.48
C GLN A 147 -24.23 18.73 -8.55
N PRO A 148 -23.00 19.28 -8.53
CA PRO A 148 -22.72 20.51 -7.80
C PRO A 148 -23.54 21.67 -8.37
N ALA A 149 -23.89 22.64 -7.53
CA ALA A 149 -24.55 23.86 -7.98
C ALA A 149 -23.70 24.55 -9.08
N PRO A 150 -24.33 25.14 -10.12
CA PRO A 150 -23.63 25.91 -11.13
C PRO A 150 -22.76 27.00 -10.49
N MET A 151 -21.60 27.30 -11.06
CA MET A 151 -20.84 28.46 -10.60
C MET A 151 -21.67 29.72 -10.83
N PRO A 152 -21.81 30.61 -9.83
CA PRO A 152 -22.54 31.86 -10.02
C PRO A 152 -21.85 32.68 -11.12
N PRO A 153 -22.61 33.42 -11.94
CA PRO A 153 -22.03 34.28 -12.97
C PRO A 153 -21.05 35.28 -12.35
N ALA A 154 -20.02 35.65 -13.12
CA ALA A 154 -19.08 36.68 -12.70
C ALA A 154 -19.85 37.96 -12.32
N SER A 155 -19.55 38.55 -11.17
CA SER A 155 -20.23 39.76 -10.73
C SER A 155 -19.99 40.89 -11.74
N PRO A 156 -21.03 41.58 -12.23
CA PRO A 156 -20.89 42.70 -13.17
C PRO A 156 -20.04 43.85 -12.62
N LYS A 157 -19.91 43.95 -11.29
CA LYS A 157 -19.23 45.05 -10.58
C LYS A 157 -17.74 44.81 -10.29
N GLY A 158 -17.04 43.97 -11.05
CA GLY A 158 -15.58 43.82 -10.92
C GLY A 158 -15.10 43.28 -9.56
N GLY A 159 -15.95 42.52 -8.86
CA GLY A 159 -15.57 41.83 -7.62
C GLY A 159 -14.93 40.47 -7.89
N ARG A 160 -14.02 40.02 -7.01
CA ARG A 160 -13.37 38.70 -7.09
C ARG A 160 -14.44 37.60 -7.29
N PRO A 161 -14.41 36.84 -8.40
CA PRO A 161 -15.40 35.81 -8.67
C PRO A 161 -15.48 34.81 -7.51
N ARG A 162 -16.69 34.39 -7.10
CA ARG A 162 -16.84 33.30 -6.14
C ARG A 162 -16.42 31.99 -6.81
N THR A 163 -15.21 31.52 -6.50
CA THR A 163 -14.60 30.31 -7.08
C THR A 163 -15.07 28.99 -6.45
N ARG A 164 -16.20 28.97 -5.74
CA ARG A 164 -16.59 27.82 -4.89
C ARG A 164 -18.05 27.42 -5.14
N PRO A 165 -18.34 26.23 -5.71
CA PRO A 165 -19.70 25.71 -5.77
C PRO A 165 -20.27 25.53 -4.36
N MET A 166 -21.45 26.11 -4.11
CA MET A 166 -22.15 26.03 -2.85
C MET A 166 -22.78 24.64 -2.70
N ARG A 167 -22.56 23.98 -1.55
CA ARG A 167 -23.42 22.87 -1.13
C ARG A 167 -24.63 23.50 -0.47
N ASP A 168 -25.78 23.45 -1.11
CA ASP A 168 -27.07 23.74 -0.50
C ASP A 168 -27.87 22.42 -0.38
N SER A 169 -29.00 22.46 0.32
CA SER A 169 -29.86 21.28 0.52
C SER A 169 -30.41 20.70 -0.80
N ALA A 170 -30.43 21.48 -1.88
CA ALA A 170 -30.86 21.04 -3.20
C ALA A 170 -29.75 20.31 -3.98
N HIS A 171 -28.49 20.59 -3.68
CA HIS A 171 -27.32 19.99 -4.33
C HIS A 171 -26.50 19.17 -3.33
N ALA A 172 -27.07 18.07 -2.86
CA ALA A 172 -26.41 17.16 -1.92
C ALA A 172 -25.66 16.01 -2.65
N PRO A 173 -24.37 15.78 -2.35
CA PRO A 173 -23.63 14.65 -2.90
C PRO A 173 -24.05 13.34 -2.24
N ILE A 174 -23.90 12.25 -2.98
CA ILE A 174 -24.31 10.90 -2.55
C ILE A 174 -23.08 10.04 -2.30
N SER A 175 -23.23 8.99 -1.49
CA SER A 175 -22.14 8.05 -1.23
C SER A 175 -21.88 7.14 -2.43
N VAL A 176 -20.66 6.60 -2.55
CA VAL A 176 -20.35 5.58 -3.56
C VAL A 176 -21.20 4.31 -3.39
N HIS A 177 -21.65 4.02 -2.17
CA HIS A 177 -22.63 2.96 -1.89
C HIS A 177 -24.01 3.27 -2.51
N GLU A 178 -24.54 4.49 -2.30
CA GLU A 178 -25.79 4.91 -2.93
C GLU A 178 -25.70 4.91 -4.47
N VAL A 179 -24.54 5.28 -5.03
CA VAL A 179 -24.28 5.12 -6.48
C VAL A 179 -24.40 3.64 -6.86
N ALA A 180 -23.73 2.74 -6.14
CA ALA A 180 -23.76 1.31 -6.42
C ALA A 180 -25.18 0.74 -6.44
N GLN A 181 -26.02 1.13 -5.48
CA GLN A 181 -27.41 0.70 -5.36
C GLN A 181 -28.31 1.24 -6.49
N ARG A 182 -28.02 2.44 -7.02
CA ARG A 182 -28.81 3.07 -8.08
C ARG A 182 -28.42 2.62 -9.49
N LEU A 183 -27.29 1.94 -9.64
CA LEU A 183 -26.86 1.45 -10.95
C LEU A 183 -27.75 0.29 -11.41
N PRO A 184 -28.25 0.32 -12.66
CA PRO A 184 -29.00 -0.81 -13.22
C PRO A 184 -28.16 -2.09 -13.16
N ALA A 185 -28.77 -3.23 -12.83
CA ALA A 185 -28.09 -4.52 -12.70
C ALA A 185 -27.25 -4.89 -13.95
N ARG A 186 -27.72 -4.52 -15.16
CA ARG A 186 -27.02 -4.71 -16.45
C ARG A 186 -25.68 -3.98 -16.57
N THR A 187 -25.42 -3.00 -15.70
CA THR A 187 -24.16 -2.25 -15.66
C THR A 187 -23.04 -3.10 -15.04
N TYR A 188 -23.41 -4.03 -14.14
CA TYR A 188 -22.47 -4.94 -13.53
C TYR A 188 -22.18 -6.10 -14.48
N ARG A 189 -20.94 -6.19 -14.94
CA ARG A 189 -20.48 -7.25 -15.83
C ARG A 189 -19.53 -8.17 -15.10
N GLN A 190 -19.63 -9.46 -15.38
CA GLN A 190 -18.64 -10.42 -14.91
C GLN A 190 -17.32 -10.13 -15.63
N VAL A 191 -16.25 -9.93 -14.86
CA VAL A 191 -14.92 -9.72 -15.39
C VAL A 191 -14.00 -10.73 -14.75
N SER A 192 -13.30 -11.48 -15.59
CA SER A 192 -12.27 -12.43 -15.15
C SER A 192 -10.88 -11.82 -15.30
N TRP A 193 -10.04 -12.05 -14.31
CA TRP A 193 -8.63 -11.68 -14.31
C TRP A 193 -7.78 -12.86 -13.81
N ARG A 194 -6.53 -12.93 -14.27
CA ARG A 194 -5.60 -13.98 -13.84
C ARG A 194 -4.78 -13.51 -12.66
N GLN A 195 -4.73 -14.31 -11.60
CA GLN A 195 -3.84 -14.11 -10.47
C GLN A 195 -2.59 -14.97 -10.65
N GLY A 196 -1.59 -14.49 -11.39
CA GLY A 196 -0.38 -15.30 -11.62
C GLY A 196 -0.69 -16.66 -12.26
N SER A 197 0.02 -17.71 -11.85
CA SER A 197 0.02 -19.05 -12.46
C SER A 197 -1.18 -19.95 -12.11
N ASP A 198 -1.91 -19.72 -11.02
CA ASP A 198 -2.72 -20.81 -10.43
C ASP A 198 -4.25 -20.65 -10.42
N ALA A 199 -4.83 -19.47 -10.73
CA ALA A 199 -6.29 -19.39 -10.89
C ALA A 199 -6.78 -18.18 -11.71
N THR A 200 -7.84 -18.42 -12.50
CA THR A 200 -8.66 -17.34 -13.06
C THR A 200 -9.70 -16.95 -12.01
N LEU A 201 -9.57 -15.75 -11.47
CA LEU A 201 -10.57 -15.16 -10.57
C LEU A 201 -11.62 -14.43 -11.41
N SER A 202 -12.86 -14.43 -10.94
CA SER A 202 -13.93 -13.67 -11.56
C SER A 202 -14.85 -13.07 -10.50
N SER A 203 -15.36 -11.88 -10.79
CA SER A 203 -16.29 -11.14 -9.95
C SER A 203 -17.08 -10.18 -10.83
N ARG A 204 -18.09 -9.51 -10.26
CA ARG A 204 -18.97 -8.59 -10.97
C ARG A 204 -18.56 -7.15 -10.68
N PHE A 205 -18.33 -6.38 -11.75
CA PHE A 205 -17.88 -5.00 -11.64
C PHE A 205 -18.76 -4.04 -12.42
N ALA A 206 -18.93 -2.84 -11.87
CA ALA A 206 -19.41 -1.68 -12.59
C ALA A 206 -18.33 -0.59 -12.58
N ALA A 207 -18.19 0.13 -13.69
CA ALA A 207 -17.31 1.28 -13.81
C ALA A 207 -18.11 2.48 -14.32
N VAL A 208 -18.13 3.55 -13.54
CA VAL A 208 -18.85 4.78 -13.87
C VAL A 208 -17.97 5.99 -13.64
N ARG A 209 -18.34 7.11 -14.26
CA ARG A 209 -17.63 8.37 -14.13
C ARG A 209 -18.31 9.22 -13.06
N VAL A 210 -17.53 9.69 -12.09
CA VAL A 210 -18.01 10.47 -10.95
C VAL A 210 -17.06 11.63 -10.69
N ARG A 211 -17.51 12.63 -9.92
CA ARG A 211 -16.61 13.64 -9.34
C ARG A 211 -16.57 13.44 -7.84
N ALA A 212 -15.38 13.33 -7.26
CA ALA A 212 -15.26 13.28 -5.80
C ALA A 212 -15.87 14.55 -5.19
N ALA A 213 -16.65 14.39 -4.12
CA ALA A 213 -17.32 15.50 -3.45
C ALA A 213 -16.67 15.75 -2.08
N HIS A 214 -15.58 16.51 -2.08
CA HIS A 214 -14.91 16.93 -0.86
C HIS A 214 -14.82 18.46 -0.81
N ASN A 215 -15.00 19.05 0.37
CA ASN A 215 -15.12 20.50 0.55
C ASN A 215 -16.19 21.15 -0.37
N ARG A 216 -16.14 22.48 -0.52
CA ARG A 216 -17.02 23.28 -1.39
C ARG A 216 -16.51 23.33 -2.85
N GLN A 217 -15.81 22.30 -3.32
CA GLN A 217 -15.25 22.26 -4.67
C GLN A 217 -15.57 20.91 -5.33
N ALA A 218 -15.88 20.94 -6.62
CA ALA A 218 -16.03 19.74 -7.42
C ALA A 218 -14.68 19.43 -8.06
N HIS A 219 -14.20 18.20 -7.86
CA HIS A 219 -12.99 17.73 -8.53
C HIS A 219 -13.29 17.36 -9.98
N ASP A 220 -12.22 17.10 -10.74
CA ASP A 220 -12.33 16.53 -12.07
C ASP A 220 -13.02 15.18 -12.06
N GLU A 221 -13.63 14.86 -13.20
CA GLU A 221 -14.29 13.59 -13.39
C GLU A 221 -13.25 12.45 -13.39
N GLN A 222 -13.53 11.40 -12.63
CA GLN A 222 -12.69 10.23 -12.47
C GLN A 222 -13.51 8.95 -12.50
N TRP A 223 -12.86 7.81 -12.66
CA TRP A 223 -13.52 6.52 -12.61
C TRP A 223 -13.84 6.15 -11.16
N LEU A 224 -15.06 5.67 -10.93
CA LEU A 224 -15.45 4.86 -9.79
C LEU A 224 -15.62 3.42 -10.28
N LEU A 225 -14.75 2.52 -9.81
CA LEU A 225 -14.90 1.08 -9.99
C LEU A 225 -15.56 0.51 -8.74
N ILE A 226 -16.57 -0.33 -8.93
CA ILE A 226 -17.35 -0.97 -7.86
C ILE A 226 -17.28 -2.47 -8.09
N GLU A 227 -16.88 -3.21 -7.06
CA GLU A 227 -17.00 -4.66 -7.03
C GLU A 227 -18.23 -5.06 -6.23
N TRP A 228 -19.13 -5.78 -6.89
CA TRP A 228 -20.29 -6.39 -6.24
C TRP A 228 -20.31 -7.88 -6.61
N PRO A 229 -19.70 -8.74 -5.78
CA PRO A 229 -19.60 -10.17 -6.08
C PRO A 229 -20.99 -10.82 -6.21
N PRO A 230 -21.13 -11.89 -7.02
CA PRO A 230 -22.40 -12.59 -7.17
C PRO A 230 -22.82 -13.22 -5.84
N GLY A 231 -24.11 -13.09 -5.50
CA GLY A 231 -24.68 -13.66 -4.26
C GLY A 231 -24.51 -12.78 -3.01
N GLU A 232 -23.74 -11.70 -3.07
CA GLU A 232 -23.57 -10.77 -1.96
C GLU A 232 -24.72 -9.75 -1.91
N SER A 233 -25.23 -9.47 -0.70
CA SER A 233 -26.28 -8.46 -0.49
C SER A 233 -25.79 -7.02 -0.67
N GLU A 234 -24.48 -6.78 -0.50
CA GLU A 234 -23.86 -5.46 -0.59
C GLU A 234 -22.59 -5.46 -1.45
N PRO A 235 -22.22 -4.32 -2.08
CA PRO A 235 -20.97 -4.20 -2.80
C PRO A 235 -19.78 -4.22 -1.83
N ARG A 236 -18.73 -4.97 -2.19
CA ARG A 236 -17.59 -5.29 -1.33
C ARG A 236 -16.50 -4.23 -1.35
N HIS A 237 -16.21 -3.67 -2.52
CA HIS A 237 -15.08 -2.77 -2.70
C HIS A 237 -15.38 -1.64 -3.68
N TYR A 238 -14.74 -0.50 -3.45
CA TYR A 238 -14.85 0.72 -4.24
C TYR A 238 -13.46 1.29 -4.50
N TRP A 239 -13.20 1.73 -5.73
CA TRP A 239 -11.95 2.40 -6.08
C TRP A 239 -12.18 3.64 -6.92
N PHE A 240 -11.35 4.67 -6.69
CA PHE A 240 -11.20 5.80 -7.58
C PHE A 240 -10.01 5.64 -8.50
N SER A 241 -10.15 6.05 -9.77
CA SER A 241 -9.03 6.11 -10.72
C SER A 241 -9.04 7.33 -11.64
N THR A 242 -7.88 7.96 -11.77
CA THR A 242 -7.62 9.06 -12.71
C THR A 242 -7.22 8.60 -14.11
N ARG A 243 -7.30 7.30 -14.41
CA ARG A 243 -7.04 6.79 -15.76
C ARG A 243 -7.96 7.43 -16.82
N PRO A 244 -7.51 7.53 -18.09
CA PRO A 244 -8.30 8.15 -19.16
C PRO A 244 -9.69 7.54 -19.34
N LYS A 245 -10.65 8.33 -19.83
CA LYS A 245 -12.05 7.91 -20.08
C LYS A 245 -12.19 6.78 -21.11
N GLN A 246 -11.17 6.57 -21.94
CA GLN A 246 -11.12 5.49 -22.94
C GLN A 246 -10.61 4.18 -22.34
N THR A 247 -10.21 4.17 -21.06
CA THR A 247 -9.66 2.97 -20.41
C THR A 247 -10.71 1.86 -20.36
N PRO A 248 -10.42 0.66 -20.90
CA PRO A 248 -11.33 -0.47 -20.79
C PRO A 248 -11.55 -0.91 -19.34
N VAL A 249 -12.78 -1.30 -19.00
CA VAL A 249 -13.12 -1.79 -17.65
C VAL A 249 -12.21 -2.95 -17.21
N LYS A 250 -11.86 -3.86 -18.12
CA LYS A 250 -10.93 -4.96 -17.84
C LYS A 250 -9.57 -4.47 -17.36
N THR A 251 -9.08 -3.35 -17.90
CA THR A 251 -7.82 -2.72 -17.47
C THR A 251 -7.95 -2.07 -16.10
N LEU A 252 -9.10 -1.43 -15.80
CA LEU A 252 -9.39 -0.90 -14.46
C LEU A 252 -9.39 -2.03 -13.43
N VAL A 253 -10.14 -3.11 -13.68
CA VAL A 253 -10.19 -4.29 -12.81
C VAL A 253 -8.79 -4.87 -12.61
N ALA A 254 -8.04 -5.11 -13.69
CA ALA A 254 -6.70 -5.67 -13.57
C ALA A 254 -5.73 -4.75 -12.79
N THR A 255 -5.91 -3.42 -12.86
CA THR A 255 -5.13 -2.45 -12.09
C THR A 255 -5.51 -2.48 -10.61
N ALA A 256 -6.81 -2.47 -10.26
CA ALA A 256 -7.29 -2.58 -8.88
C ALA A 256 -6.81 -3.88 -8.23
N GLN A 257 -6.92 -4.98 -8.97
CA GLN A 257 -6.54 -6.31 -8.51
C GLN A 257 -5.02 -6.50 -8.43
N GLY A 258 -4.23 -5.58 -8.97
CA GLY A 258 -2.78 -5.54 -8.81
C GLY A 258 -2.35 -5.58 -7.34
N ARG A 259 -3.09 -4.92 -6.44
CA ARG A 259 -2.79 -4.85 -5.00
C ARG A 259 -2.67 -6.24 -4.34
N TRP A 260 -3.55 -7.17 -4.67
CA TRP A 260 -3.53 -8.54 -4.09
C TRP A 260 -2.23 -9.27 -4.34
N ARG A 261 -1.56 -8.99 -5.47
CA ARG A 261 -0.26 -9.56 -5.76
C ARG A 261 0.79 -9.12 -4.76
N ILE A 262 0.82 -7.83 -4.43
CA ILE A 262 1.72 -7.29 -3.40
C ILE A 262 1.35 -7.84 -2.04
N GLU A 263 0.07 -8.06 -1.76
CA GLU A 263 -0.32 -8.66 -0.50
C GLU A 263 0.26 -10.06 -0.31
N ARG A 264 0.22 -10.88 -1.36
CA ARG A 264 0.86 -12.19 -1.41
C ARG A 264 2.38 -12.11 -1.33
N ASP A 265 3.01 -11.25 -2.13
CA ASP A 265 4.46 -11.07 -2.15
C ASP A 265 4.99 -10.57 -0.78
N TYR A 266 4.24 -9.70 -0.10
CA TYR A 266 4.52 -9.31 1.30
C TYR A 266 4.32 -10.45 2.29
N GLN A 267 3.42 -11.38 2.02
CA GLN A 267 3.23 -12.53 2.89
C GLN A 267 4.46 -13.44 2.84
N GLU A 268 5.04 -13.65 1.66
CA GLU A 268 6.34 -14.34 1.50
C GLU A 268 7.45 -13.58 2.25
N LEU A 269 7.55 -12.26 2.05
CA LEU A 269 8.53 -11.41 2.74
C LEU A 269 8.37 -11.42 4.28
N LYS A 270 7.14 -11.52 4.77
CA LYS A 270 6.84 -11.60 6.20
C LYS A 270 7.15 -12.99 6.76
N SER A 271 6.62 -14.04 6.15
CA SER A 271 6.65 -15.40 6.68
C SER A 271 8.01 -16.06 6.49
N GLU A 272 8.57 -16.00 5.28
CA GLU A 272 9.79 -16.73 4.92
C GLU A 272 11.07 -15.94 5.25
N LEU A 273 11.03 -14.62 5.05
CA LEU A 273 12.20 -13.76 5.23
C LEU A 273 12.18 -12.97 6.54
N GLY A 274 11.17 -13.19 7.38
CA GLY A 274 11.13 -12.67 8.74
C GLY A 274 11.04 -11.15 8.83
N LEU A 275 10.48 -10.44 7.83
CA LEU A 275 10.36 -8.96 7.87
C LEU A 275 9.65 -8.47 9.15
N HIS A 276 8.71 -9.25 9.68
CA HIS A 276 7.95 -8.91 10.89
C HIS A 276 8.54 -9.47 12.19
N GLN A 277 9.68 -10.18 12.12
CA GLN A 277 10.31 -10.90 13.23
C GLN A 277 11.44 -10.09 13.89
N TYR A 278 11.52 -8.78 13.66
CA TYR A 278 12.49 -7.93 14.35
C TYR A 278 12.19 -7.84 15.86
N GLU A 279 13.08 -8.32 16.72
CA GLU A 279 12.90 -8.30 18.19
C GLU A 279 13.72 -7.22 18.90
N GLY A 280 14.56 -6.49 18.17
CA GLY A 280 15.36 -5.42 18.75
C GLY A 280 14.52 -4.19 19.15
N ARG A 281 15.20 -3.22 19.76
CA ARG A 281 14.56 -2.01 20.32
C ARG A 281 14.93 -0.73 19.60
N ASN A 282 15.94 -0.76 18.74
CA ASN A 282 16.58 0.45 18.24
C ASN A 282 16.12 0.81 16.82
N TRP A 283 16.01 2.11 16.55
CA TRP A 283 15.60 2.66 15.25
C TRP A 283 16.46 2.13 14.10
N ARG A 284 17.79 2.21 14.25
CA ARG A 284 18.73 1.74 13.23
C ARG A 284 18.61 0.23 13.00
N GLY A 285 18.46 -0.54 14.08
CA GLY A 285 18.33 -2.00 14.00
C GLY A 285 17.07 -2.43 13.24
N PHE A 286 15.95 -1.76 13.48
CA PHE A 286 14.70 -2.01 12.75
C PHE A 286 14.87 -1.81 11.24
N HIS A 287 15.48 -0.69 10.82
CA HIS A 287 15.67 -0.38 9.42
C HIS A 287 16.74 -1.26 8.75
N HIS A 288 17.81 -1.62 9.46
CA HIS A 288 18.81 -2.57 8.98
C HIS A 288 18.20 -3.95 8.74
N HIS A 289 17.43 -4.48 9.70
CA HIS A 289 16.72 -5.75 9.56
C HIS A 289 15.82 -5.76 8.32
N ALA A 290 14.96 -4.74 8.19
CA ALA A 290 14.08 -4.62 7.05
C ALA A 290 14.84 -4.54 5.72
N SER A 291 15.94 -3.79 5.67
CA SER A 291 16.77 -3.66 4.47
C SER A 291 17.38 -5.00 4.04
N LEU A 292 17.86 -5.81 4.99
CA LEU A 292 18.40 -7.15 4.72
C LEU A 292 17.32 -8.11 4.22
N CYS A 293 16.15 -8.14 4.85
CA CYS A 293 15.02 -8.95 4.40
C CYS A 293 14.57 -8.57 2.98
N ILE A 294 14.45 -7.27 2.69
CA ILE A 294 14.06 -6.77 1.36
C ILE A 294 15.13 -7.08 0.31
N ALA A 295 16.43 -6.97 0.65
CA ALA A 295 17.51 -7.32 -0.26
C ALA A 295 17.54 -8.81 -0.58
N ALA A 296 17.37 -9.67 0.42
CA ALA A 296 17.26 -11.12 0.23
C ALA A 296 16.05 -11.47 -0.65
N TYR A 297 14.91 -10.80 -0.43
CA TYR A 297 13.73 -10.96 -1.27
C TYR A 297 13.98 -10.54 -2.72
N GLY A 298 14.63 -9.40 -2.93
CA GLY A 298 15.02 -8.92 -4.26
C GLY A 298 15.90 -9.92 -4.99
N PHE A 299 16.83 -10.57 -4.29
CA PHE A 299 17.64 -11.66 -4.84
C PHE A 299 16.76 -12.86 -5.27
N LEU A 300 15.90 -13.37 -4.39
CA LEU A 300 15.01 -14.50 -4.70
C LEU A 300 14.05 -14.19 -5.86
N MET A 301 13.50 -12.97 -5.88
CA MET A 301 12.66 -12.51 -6.98
C MET A 301 13.45 -12.50 -8.28
N ARG A 302 14.68 -11.96 -8.29
CA ARG A 302 15.54 -11.95 -9.47
C ARG A 302 15.84 -13.36 -9.98
N GLU A 303 16.16 -14.31 -9.10
CA GLU A 303 16.41 -15.69 -9.49
C GLU A 303 15.13 -16.37 -10.05
N ARG A 304 13.96 -16.12 -9.45
CA ARG A 304 12.66 -16.58 -9.98
C ARG A 304 12.37 -16.01 -11.38
N LEU A 305 12.78 -14.78 -11.66
CA LEU A 305 12.64 -14.16 -12.99
C LEU A 305 13.62 -14.74 -14.01
N ARG A 306 14.85 -15.07 -13.60
CA ARG A 306 15.85 -15.71 -14.46
C ARG A 306 15.44 -17.13 -14.85
N SER A 307 14.96 -17.93 -13.91
CA SER A 307 14.57 -19.32 -14.16
C SER A 307 13.36 -19.48 -15.11
N LYS A 308 12.60 -18.41 -15.38
CA LYS A 308 11.48 -18.43 -16.34
C LYS A 308 11.91 -18.31 -17.81
N LYS A 309 13.19 -18.04 -18.11
CA LYS A 309 13.78 -18.10 -19.46
C LYS A 309 15.14 -18.80 -19.38
N ASN A 310 15.18 -20.07 -19.76
CA ASN A 310 16.38 -20.90 -19.92
C ASN A 310 17.16 -21.20 -18.62
N SER A 311 16.87 -22.34 -18.01
CA SER A 311 17.73 -22.90 -16.96
C SER A 311 19.03 -23.45 -17.57
N VAL A 312 20.06 -22.61 -17.70
CA VAL A 312 21.44 -23.10 -17.65
C VAL A 312 21.87 -23.02 -16.20
N ALA A 313 22.07 -24.19 -15.58
CA ALA A 313 22.54 -24.30 -14.21
C ALA A 313 23.88 -23.57 -14.04
N PHE A 314 23.93 -22.60 -13.13
CA PHE A 314 25.19 -22.02 -12.70
C PHE A 314 25.89 -23.01 -11.78
N LYS A 315 27.09 -23.49 -12.17
CA LYS A 315 28.04 -24.07 -11.21
C LYS A 315 28.45 -22.96 -10.25
N MET A 316 28.08 -23.08 -8.98
CA MET A 316 28.61 -22.20 -7.94
C MET A 316 30.14 -22.29 -7.93
N PRO A 317 30.88 -21.17 -7.89
CA PRO A 317 32.31 -21.22 -7.64
C PRO A 317 32.54 -21.82 -6.26
N ALA A 318 33.47 -22.77 -6.16
CA ALA A 318 33.88 -23.31 -4.87
C ALA A 318 34.43 -22.16 -4.01
N VAL A 319 33.82 -21.92 -2.85
CA VAL A 319 34.37 -21.01 -1.84
C VAL A 319 35.73 -21.58 -1.42
N SER A 320 36.80 -20.80 -1.56
CA SER A 320 38.14 -21.24 -1.16
C SER A 320 38.15 -21.52 0.34
N LYS A 321 38.66 -22.70 0.74
CA LYS A 321 38.81 -23.12 2.14
C LYS A 321 39.66 -22.15 3.00
N SER A 322 40.28 -21.15 2.39
CA SER A 322 41.12 -20.13 3.03
C SER A 322 40.36 -18.90 3.56
N VAL A 323 39.06 -18.72 3.26
CA VAL A 323 38.30 -17.55 3.77
C VAL A 323 37.87 -17.80 5.21
N ARG A 324 38.56 -17.17 6.17
CA ARG A 324 38.11 -17.08 7.57
C ARG A 324 37.13 -15.91 7.75
N PRO A 325 35.92 -16.14 8.30
CA PRO A 325 35.01 -15.07 8.70
C PRO A 325 35.63 -14.16 9.78
N ARG A 326 35.38 -12.85 9.71
CA ARG A 326 35.79 -11.92 10.78
C ARG A 326 35.12 -12.29 12.10
N GLY A 327 35.90 -12.71 13.09
CA GLY A 327 35.43 -13.10 14.44
C GLY A 327 35.90 -14.47 14.95
N SER A 328 36.52 -15.30 14.10
CA SER A 328 37.03 -16.63 14.50
C SER A 328 38.46 -16.58 15.07
N GLY A 329 38.70 -15.75 16.07
CA GLY A 329 39.97 -15.73 16.81
C GLY A 329 40.05 -16.90 17.80
N PRO A 330 41.26 -17.34 18.21
CA PRO A 330 41.45 -18.42 19.19
C PRO A 330 40.89 -18.13 20.59
N ASN A 331 40.41 -16.91 20.85
CA ASN A 331 39.72 -16.51 22.08
C ASN A 331 38.18 -16.47 21.95
N ALA A 332 37.61 -17.06 20.89
CA ALA A 332 36.16 -17.18 20.77
C ALA A 332 35.63 -18.24 21.76
N THR A 333 34.77 -17.81 22.68
CA THR A 333 34.14 -18.66 23.71
C THR A 333 33.46 -19.88 23.07
N SER A 334 33.74 -21.07 23.62
CA SER A 334 33.14 -22.33 23.17
C SER A 334 31.61 -22.30 23.30
N PRO A 335 30.83 -22.74 22.30
CA PRO A 335 29.38 -22.86 22.42
C PRO A 335 29.02 -23.86 23.53
N SER A 336 28.37 -23.39 24.58
CA SER A 336 27.74 -24.27 25.56
C SER A 336 26.65 -25.08 24.86
N GLN A 337 26.72 -26.40 25.03
CA GLN A 337 25.77 -27.40 24.56
C GLN A 337 24.33 -26.95 24.88
N LEU A 338 23.54 -26.70 23.83
CA LEU A 338 22.08 -26.61 23.95
C LEU A 338 21.53 -28.01 23.73
N ASP A 339 21.14 -28.65 24.84
CA ASP A 339 20.42 -29.91 24.86
C ASP A 339 19.14 -29.83 24.01
N CYS A 340 19.10 -30.59 22.91
CA CYS A 340 17.88 -30.92 22.21
C CYS A 340 17.36 -32.24 22.77
N HIS A 341 16.44 -32.17 23.74
CA HIS A 341 15.69 -33.35 24.19
C HIS A 341 14.89 -33.95 23.02
N ALA A 342 15.25 -35.17 22.62
CA ALA A 342 14.49 -36.02 21.73
C ALA A 342 13.37 -36.71 22.53
N GLY A 343 12.17 -36.16 22.48
CA GLY A 343 10.95 -36.83 22.95
C GLY A 343 9.99 -37.01 21.77
N LEU A 344 9.47 -38.24 21.61
CA LEU A 344 8.50 -38.73 20.63
C LEU A 344 9.09 -39.46 19.42
N ARG A 345 9.41 -40.75 19.63
CA ARG A 345 9.19 -41.86 18.68
C ARG A 345 9.40 -43.20 19.39
N THR A 346 8.34 -43.78 19.93
CA THR A 346 8.15 -45.23 20.11
C THR A 346 6.65 -45.50 20.30
N GLY A 347 6.08 -46.38 19.46
CA GLY A 347 4.67 -46.78 19.48
C GLY A 347 4.09 -46.80 18.08
#